data_AF-A0A7C2C8I5-F1
#
_entry.id   AF-A0A7C2C8I5-F1
#
_cell.length_a   1.000
_cell.length_b   1.000
_cell.length_c   1.000
_cell.angle_alpha   90.00
_cell.angle_beta   90.00
_cell.angle_gamma   90.00
#
_symmetry.space_group_name_H-M   'P 1'
#
loop_
_entity.id
_entity.type
_entity.pdbx_description
1 polymer ?
#
loop_
_entity_poly.entity_id
_entity_poly.type
_entity_poly.pdbx_seq_one_letter_code
_entity_poly.pdbx_strand_id
1 'polypeptide(L)'
;MKLANLERIRLATLPTPLQYAPRLTEALGGPKIFIKRDDLTGVALGGNKLRKLEFLLARARAVGATCVITCGGTQSNHACQTAAAAARVGLKCVLVLASGFHTELQGNLLLDNLFGADVKIIEAPATSP
;
A
#
# COMPACT_ATOMS: atom_id res chain seq x y z
N MET A 1 -5.24 25.98 -5.78
CA MET A 1 -4.35 25.07 -5.01
C MET A 1 -3.35 24.41 -5.97
N LYS A 2 -2.03 24.53 -5.74
CA LYS A 2 -0.99 23.94 -6.63
C LYS A 2 -0.44 22.65 -6.02
N LEU A 3 -1.02 21.51 -6.39
CA LEU A 3 -0.56 20.16 -5.94
C LEU A 3 0.91 19.89 -6.26
N ALA A 4 1.45 20.52 -7.31
CA ALA A 4 2.86 20.41 -7.70
C ALA A 4 3.84 20.92 -6.62
N ASN A 5 3.37 21.76 -5.69
CA ASN A 5 4.21 22.35 -4.64
C ASN A 5 4.29 21.47 -3.39
N LEU A 6 3.52 20.37 -3.31
CA LEU A 6 3.59 19.45 -2.19
C LEU A 6 4.84 18.58 -2.30
N GLU A 7 5.62 18.53 -1.23
CA GLU A 7 6.82 17.69 -1.15
C GLU A 7 6.43 16.21 -1.25
N ARG A 8 7.17 15.44 -2.04
CA ARG A 8 6.97 14.00 -2.20
C ARG A 8 8.25 13.27 -2.54
N ILE A 9 8.38 12.05 -2.02
CA ILE A 9 9.43 11.11 -2.42
C ILE A 9 8.90 10.30 -3.61
N ARG A 10 9.67 10.21 -4.70
CA ARG A 10 9.25 9.46 -5.88
C ARG A 10 9.55 7.98 -5.73
N LEU A 11 8.51 7.21 -5.42
CA LEU A 11 8.55 5.76 -5.24
C LEU A 11 7.71 5.03 -6.29
N ALA A 12 6.59 5.62 -6.70
CA ALA A 12 5.66 5.00 -7.63
C ALA A 12 6.10 5.20 -9.09
N THR A 13 5.99 4.14 -9.89
CA THR A 13 6.11 4.24 -11.34
C THR A 13 4.86 4.91 -11.91
N LEU A 14 4.99 6.17 -12.32
CA LEU A 14 3.89 7.02 -12.78
C LEU A 14 4.24 7.71 -14.11
N PRO A 15 3.24 7.99 -14.98
CA PRO A 15 1.82 7.66 -14.85
C PRO A 15 1.54 6.17 -15.11
N THR A 16 0.66 5.54 -14.33
CA THR A 16 0.19 4.17 -14.64
C THR A 16 -0.74 4.17 -15.86
N PRO A 17 -0.77 3.10 -16.68
CA PRO A 17 -1.53 3.08 -17.92
C PRO A 17 -3.06 3.09 -17.67
N LEU A 18 -3.80 3.61 -18.65
CA LEU A 18 -5.25 3.46 -18.77
C LEU A 18 -5.51 2.38 -19.82
N GLN A 19 -6.03 1.22 -19.41
CA GLN A 19 -6.19 0.06 -20.27
C GLN A 19 -7.65 -0.13 -20.67
N TYR A 20 -7.93 -0.21 -21.96
CA TYR A 20 -9.26 -0.57 -22.46
C TYR A 20 -9.58 -2.05 -22.16
N ALA A 21 -10.81 -2.32 -21.69
CA ALA A 21 -11.30 -3.66 -21.41
C ALA A 21 -12.38 -4.06 -22.44
N PRO A 22 -11.97 -4.47 -23.66
CA PRO A 22 -12.91 -4.75 -24.77
C PRO A 22 -13.89 -5.87 -24.45
N ARG A 23 -13.40 -7.00 -23.91
CA ARG A 23 -14.25 -8.16 -23.59
C ARG A 23 -15.28 -7.86 -22.50
N LEU A 24 -14.93 -7.02 -21.52
CA LEU A 24 -15.86 -6.59 -20.47
C LEU A 24 -16.90 -5.61 -21.02
N THR A 25 -16.46 -4.70 -21.89
CA THR A 25 -17.36 -3.79 -22.62
C THR A 25 -18.41 -4.58 -23.40
N GLU A 26 -17.96 -5.58 -24.18
CA GLU A 26 -18.84 -6.46 -24.96
C GLU A 26 -19.79 -7.27 -24.07
N ALA A 27 -19.28 -7.92 -23.03
CA ALA A 27 -20.08 -8.75 -22.12
C ALA A 27 -21.20 -7.97 -21.40
N LEU A 28 -21.06 -6.66 -21.24
CA LEU A 28 -22.05 -5.79 -20.59
C LEU A 28 -22.94 -5.02 -21.59
N GLY A 29 -22.73 -5.17 -22.90
CA GLY A 29 -23.44 -4.41 -23.92
C GLY A 29 -23.06 -2.91 -23.96
N GLY A 30 -21.87 -2.57 -23.46
CA GLY A 30 -21.42 -1.19 -23.24
C GLY A 30 -21.62 -0.70 -21.79
N PRO A 31 -21.14 0.51 -21.44
CA PRO A 31 -20.31 1.44 -22.25
C PRO A 31 -18.86 0.95 -22.41
N LYS A 32 -18.00 1.72 -23.10
CA LYS A 32 -16.54 1.45 -23.15
C LYS A 32 -15.95 1.53 -21.75
N ILE A 33 -15.38 0.42 -21.27
CA ILE A 33 -14.79 0.32 -19.94
C ILE A 33 -13.27 0.42 -20.02
N PHE A 34 -12.68 1.26 -19.18
CA PHE A 34 -11.25 1.42 -19.03
C PHE A 34 -10.83 1.19 -17.58
N ILE A 35 -9.64 0.65 -17.39
CA ILE A 35 -9.05 0.37 -16.08
C ILE A 35 -7.80 1.22 -15.91
N LYS A 36 -7.76 2.07 -14.89
CA LYS A 36 -6.55 2.76 -14.47
C LYS A 36 -5.70 1.80 -13.65
N ARG A 37 -4.55 1.37 -14.18
CA ARG A 37 -3.73 0.28 -13.62
C ARG A 37 -2.87 0.71 -12.45
N ASP A 38 -3.48 1.17 -11.37
CA ASP A 38 -2.78 1.56 -10.14
C ASP A 38 -2.15 0.40 -9.39
N ASP A 39 -2.48 -0.83 -9.75
CA ASP A 39 -1.75 -2.04 -9.38
C ASP A 39 -0.32 -2.04 -9.95
N LEU A 40 -0.02 -1.32 -11.04
CA LEU A 40 1.31 -1.28 -11.66
C LEU A 40 2.21 -0.15 -11.13
N THR A 41 2.03 0.29 -9.88
CA THR A 41 2.85 1.35 -9.27
C THR A 41 4.23 0.88 -8.79
N GLY A 42 4.51 -0.43 -8.81
CA GLY A 42 5.86 -1.00 -8.65
C GLY A 42 6.20 -1.54 -7.26
N VAL A 43 6.31 -0.68 -6.24
CA VAL A 43 6.77 -1.10 -4.90
C VAL A 43 5.78 -2.07 -4.25
N ALA A 44 6.31 -3.20 -3.74
CA ALA A 44 5.53 -4.28 -3.12
C ALA A 44 4.35 -4.74 -3.98
N LEU A 45 4.62 -5.09 -5.24
CA LEU A 45 3.62 -5.49 -6.25
C LEU A 45 2.68 -4.35 -6.68
N GLY A 46 2.93 -3.12 -6.21
CA GLY A 46 2.17 -1.92 -6.54
C GLY A 46 0.81 -1.84 -5.83
N GLY A 47 -0.07 -1.00 -6.35
CA GLY A 47 -1.32 -0.62 -5.71
C GLY A 47 -1.43 0.88 -5.43
N ASN A 48 -2.64 1.32 -5.12
CA ASN A 48 -2.94 2.75 -4.98
C ASN A 48 -2.35 3.39 -3.71
N LYS A 49 -1.93 2.63 -2.68
CA LYS A 49 -1.46 3.25 -1.41
C LYS A 49 -0.10 3.89 -1.57
N LEU A 50 0.70 3.44 -2.54
CA LEU A 50 1.98 4.07 -2.83
C LEU A 50 1.82 5.55 -3.22
N ARG A 51 0.74 5.92 -3.94
CA ARG A 51 0.46 7.31 -4.31
C ARG A 51 0.33 8.25 -3.11
N LYS A 52 -0.29 7.79 -2.02
CA LYS A 52 -0.40 8.60 -0.79
C LYS A 52 0.91 8.57 0.01
N LEU A 53 1.59 7.42 0.03
CA LEU A 53 2.81 7.21 0.83
C LEU A 53 3.96 8.11 0.36
N GLU A 54 4.05 8.44 -0.93
CA GLU A 54 5.05 9.40 -1.44
C GLU A 54 5.08 10.72 -0.65
N PHE A 55 3.90 11.25 -0.31
CA PHE A 55 3.76 12.52 0.42
C PHE A 55 3.95 12.34 1.93
N LEU A 56 3.37 11.27 2.50
CA LEU A 56 3.46 11.00 3.93
C LEU A 56 4.90 10.70 4.35
N LEU A 57 5.65 9.95 3.54
CA LEU A 57 7.05 9.63 3.82
C LEU A 57 7.97 10.82 3.57
N ALA A 58 7.67 11.69 2.61
CA ALA A 58 8.36 12.98 2.48
C ALA A 58 8.25 13.79 3.78
N ARG A 59 7.02 13.92 4.30
CA ARG A 59 6.79 14.62 5.55
C ARG A 59 7.49 13.94 6.73
N ALA A 60 7.44 12.60 6.82
CA ALA A 60 8.12 11.84 7.87
C ALA A 60 9.63 12.12 7.89
N ARG A 61 10.28 12.13 6.72
CA ARG A 61 11.71 12.49 6.61
C ARG A 61 11.96 13.95 6.99
N ALA A 62 11.12 14.88 6.54
CA ALA A 62 11.26 16.31 6.82
C ALA A 62 11.18 16.63 8.32
N VAL A 63 10.42 15.86 9.10
CA VAL A 63 10.33 16.04 10.57
C VAL A 63 11.34 15.20 11.34
N GLY A 64 12.25 14.48 10.66
CA GLY A 64 13.24 13.63 11.31
C GLY A 64 12.66 12.39 11.99
N ALA A 65 11.49 11.90 11.53
CA ALA A 65 10.95 10.66 12.04
C ALA A 65 11.90 9.48 11.74
N THR A 66 12.02 8.55 12.67
CA THR A 66 12.88 7.36 12.56
C THR A 66 12.09 6.08 12.29
N CYS A 67 10.77 6.14 12.47
CA CYS A 67 9.85 5.03 12.36
C CYS A 67 8.51 5.49 11.81
N VAL A 68 7.87 4.64 10.99
CA VAL A 68 6.47 4.79 10.60
C VAL A 68 5.65 3.64 11.19
N ILE A 69 4.46 3.98 11.67
CA ILE A 69 3.54 3.01 12.30
C ILE A 69 2.24 3.05 11.53
N THR A 70 1.72 1.88 11.15
CA THR A 70 0.39 1.76 10.55
C THR A 70 -0.32 0.52 11.06
N CYS A 71 -1.64 0.47 10.85
CA CYS A 71 -2.47 -0.68 11.18
C CYS A 71 -3.12 -1.29 9.93
N GLY A 72 -3.68 -2.49 10.09
CA GLY A 72 -4.43 -3.21 9.06
C GLY A 72 -4.83 -4.60 9.52
N GLY A 73 -5.31 -5.43 8.60
CA GLY A 73 -5.37 -6.89 8.82
C GLY A 73 -4.08 -7.57 8.39
N THR A 74 -3.91 -8.85 8.73
CA THR A 74 -2.75 -9.67 8.36
C THR A 74 -2.44 -9.69 6.85
N GLN A 75 -3.44 -9.55 5.97
CA GLN A 75 -3.26 -9.49 4.51
C GLN A 75 -3.39 -8.07 3.93
N SER A 76 -3.17 -7.04 4.76
CA SER A 76 -3.34 -5.64 4.34
C SER A 76 -2.33 -5.21 3.27
N ASN A 77 -2.84 -4.90 2.06
CA ASN A 77 -2.04 -4.26 1.02
C ASN A 77 -1.45 -2.92 1.50
N HIS A 78 -2.15 -2.19 2.37
CA HIS A 78 -1.63 -0.94 2.90
C HIS A 78 -0.41 -1.17 3.81
N ALA A 79 -0.46 -2.18 4.67
CA ALA A 79 0.63 -2.52 5.57
C ALA A 79 1.87 -2.92 4.76
N CYS A 80 1.70 -3.85 3.82
CA CYS A 80 2.74 -4.31 2.88
C CYS A 80 3.40 -3.16 2.10
N GLN A 81 2.59 -2.29 1.48
CA GLN A 81 3.13 -1.13 0.77
C GLN A 81 3.82 -0.13 1.71
N THR A 82 3.42 -0.04 2.98
CA THR A 82 4.05 0.85 3.97
C THR A 82 5.40 0.29 4.43
N ALA A 83 5.47 -1.00 4.72
CA ALA A 83 6.70 -1.71 5.08
C ALA A 83 7.76 -1.58 3.99
N ALA A 84 7.39 -1.89 2.75
CA ALA A 84 8.30 -1.78 1.62
C ALA A 84 8.75 -0.34 1.33
N ALA A 85 7.81 0.61 1.41
CA ALA A 85 8.14 2.02 1.18
C ALA A 85 9.05 2.58 2.28
N ALA A 86 8.80 2.23 3.54
CA ALA A 86 9.64 2.58 4.69
C ALA A 86 11.06 2.02 4.55
N ALA A 87 11.18 0.73 4.25
CA ALA A 87 12.46 0.06 3.99
C ALA A 87 13.24 0.77 2.87
N ARG A 88 12.57 1.14 1.77
CA ARG A 88 13.19 1.82 0.62
C ARG A 88 13.69 3.22 0.94
N VAL A 89 13.13 3.90 1.93
CA VAL A 89 13.55 5.25 2.35
C VAL A 89 14.39 5.24 3.64
N GLY A 90 14.75 4.06 4.16
CA GLY A 90 15.60 3.91 5.34
C GLY A 90 14.90 4.21 6.67
N LEU A 91 13.57 4.07 6.74
CA LEU A 91 12.80 4.23 7.98
C LEU A 91 12.44 2.86 8.57
N LYS A 92 12.42 2.76 9.90
CA LYS A 92 11.82 1.58 10.56
C LYS A 92 10.31 1.55 10.29
N CYS A 93 9.73 0.37 10.30
CA CYS A 93 8.29 0.19 10.14
C CYS A 93 7.76 -0.71 11.24
N VAL A 94 6.70 -0.28 11.92
CA VAL A 94 5.92 -1.12 12.85
C VAL A 94 4.53 -1.30 12.27
N LEU A 95 4.07 -2.54 12.19
CA LEU A 95 2.75 -2.89 11.68
C LEU A 95 1.90 -3.48 12.81
N VAL A 96 0.79 -2.83 13.14
CA VAL A 96 -0.18 -3.36 14.11
C VAL A 96 -1.32 -4.03 13.35
N LEU A 97 -1.27 -5.36 13.24
CA LEU A 97 -2.16 -6.14 12.39
C LEU A 97 -3.21 -6.87 13.23
N ALA A 98 -4.49 -6.62 12.97
CA ALA A 98 -5.57 -7.42 13.54
C ALA A 98 -5.53 -8.83 12.93
N SER A 99 -5.61 -9.86 13.77
CA SER A 99 -5.69 -11.26 13.35
C SER A 99 -6.93 -11.46 12.48
N GLY A 100 -6.71 -11.72 11.19
CA GLY A 100 -7.77 -12.15 10.29
C GLY A 100 -7.85 -13.67 10.21
N PHE A 101 -8.68 -14.18 9.30
CA PHE A 101 -8.80 -15.61 9.02
C PHE A 101 -7.49 -16.27 8.54
N HIS A 102 -6.55 -15.48 8.02
CA HIS A 102 -5.28 -15.96 7.49
C HIS A 102 -4.11 -15.37 8.29
N THR A 103 -3.55 -16.16 9.20
CA THR A 103 -2.36 -15.82 10.01
C THR A 103 -1.10 -16.54 9.52
N GLU A 104 -1.23 -17.43 8.55
CA GLU A 104 -0.10 -18.11 7.92
C GLU A 104 0.82 -17.09 7.22
N LEU A 105 2.14 -17.35 7.28
CA LEU A 105 3.15 -16.53 6.62
C LEU A 105 3.09 -16.72 5.09
N GLN A 106 2.14 -16.03 4.47
CA GLN A 106 1.96 -15.98 3.02
C GLN A 106 1.50 -14.58 2.59
N GLY A 107 1.50 -14.35 1.28
CA GLY A 107 0.99 -13.10 0.68
C GLY A 107 1.63 -11.84 1.29
N ASN A 108 0.79 -10.89 1.68
CA ASN A 108 1.24 -9.62 2.25
C ASN A 108 1.96 -9.79 3.59
N LEU A 109 1.49 -10.71 4.45
CA LEU A 109 2.15 -10.96 5.74
C LEU A 109 3.59 -11.49 5.57
N LEU A 110 3.80 -12.37 4.59
CA LEU A 110 5.14 -12.85 4.25
C LEU A 110 6.03 -11.68 3.79
N LEU A 111 5.52 -10.85 2.90
CA LEU A 111 6.24 -9.69 2.38
C LEU A 111 6.56 -8.67 3.49
N ASP A 112 5.64 -8.40 4.41
CA ASP A 112 5.86 -7.53 5.58
C ASP A 112 7.11 -7.93 6.36
N ASN A 113 7.27 -9.24 6.61
CA ASN A 113 8.43 -9.80 7.31
C ASN A 113 9.70 -9.71 6.45
N LEU A 114 9.63 -10.01 5.15
CA LEU A 114 10.77 -9.92 4.24
C LEU A 114 11.28 -8.48 4.07
N PHE A 115 10.40 -7.48 4.19
CA PHE A 115 10.78 -6.06 4.20
C PHE A 115 11.34 -5.59 5.56
N GLY A 116 11.39 -6.46 6.57
CA GLY A 116 11.98 -6.18 7.88
C GLY A 116 11.09 -5.31 8.77
N ALA A 117 9.77 -5.31 8.57
CA ALA A 117 8.86 -4.62 9.48
C ALA A 117 8.73 -5.36 10.82
N ASP A 118 8.56 -4.59 11.91
CA ASP A 118 8.18 -5.14 13.22
C ASP A 118 6.67 -5.37 13.25
N VAL A 119 6.25 -6.62 13.06
CA VAL A 119 4.84 -7.01 12.97
C VAL A 119 4.29 -7.37 14.35
N LYS A 120 3.30 -6.62 14.82
CA LYS A 120 2.53 -6.89 16.03
C LYS A 120 1.15 -7.38 15.63
N ILE A 121 0.90 -8.68 15.80
CA ILE A 121 -0.43 -9.24 15.60
C ILE A 121 -1.23 -9.06 16.90
N ILE A 122 -2.42 -8.47 16.79
CA ILE A 122 -3.36 -8.31 17.90
C ILE A 122 -4.63 -9.08 17.60
N GLU A 123 -5.28 -9.61 18.64
CA GLU A 123 -6.62 -10.18 18.48
C GLU A 123 -7.57 -9.06 18.07
N ALA A 124 -8.31 -9.27 16.97
CA ALA A 124 -9.39 -8.38 16.63
C ALA A 124 -10.38 -8.38 17.81
N PRO A 125 -10.81 -7.21 18.32
CA PRO A 125 -11.85 -7.19 19.35
C PRO A 125 -13.04 -7.97 18.81
N ALA A 126 -13.56 -8.91 19.61
CA ALA A 126 -14.76 -9.65 19.29
C ALA A 126 -15.81 -8.61 18.91
N THR A 127 -16.16 -8.57 17.62
CA THR A 127 -17.28 -7.75 17.19
C THR A 127 -18.48 -8.31 17.95
N SER A 128 -18.99 -7.55 18.92
CA SER A 128 -20.29 -7.86 19.49
C SER A 128 -21.29 -8.02 18.34
N PRO A 129 -22.14 -9.06 18.38
CA PRO A 129 -22.99 -9.46 17.27
C PRO A 129 -23.92 -8.35 16.78
#